data_AF-A0A5Y1YII0-F1
#
_entry.id   AF-A0A5Y1YII0-F1
#
_cell.length_a   1.000
_cell.length_b   1.000
_cell.length_c   1.000
_cell.angle_alpha   90.00
_cell.angle_beta   90.00
_cell.angle_gamma   90.00
#
_symmetry.space_group_name_H-M   'P 1'
#
loop_
_entity.id
_entity.type
_entity.pdbx_description
1 polymer ?
#
loop_
_entity_poly.entity_id
_entity_poly.type
_entity_poly.pdbx_seq_one_letter_code
_entity_poly.pdbx_strand_id
1 'polypeptide(L)'
;EKWQVVAPPDAPLSPDSLIQQLSAADLRHCRVHHNRARSRQLALAVMLAGLAGAGAFVYFTQPAPAPVPTPEEIAARSRLMFHDKAPAPELPHPWASLPGVHDMLSACRQLIRYPGPVALEGWRLAGGECTPDGLSLLWERQPGGTAEGFLRRSREVFGVIPDFNLKEGASQAVIRRPLPTLAFHDEPVPAPSSQLMRVLSWFQRKQVTPAIDEVVMPDPLPGDDGKPAPVQTWRDYHFTLSGPQSPERLFHGLADTGIRLSSVRFELNGSAYTYTTEGHIYASK
;
A
#
# COMPACT_ATOMS: atom_id res chain seq x y z
N GLU A 1 -89.64 -69.72 -57.23
CA GLU A 1 -89.01 -70.24 -56.00
C GLU A 1 -89.16 -71.76 -55.95
N LYS A 2 -88.01 -72.44 -55.98
CA LYS A 2 -87.79 -73.81 -55.51
C LYS A 2 -86.39 -73.79 -54.94
N TRP A 3 -86.22 -74.07 -53.65
CA TRP A 3 -84.90 -74.19 -53.05
C TRP A 3 -84.16 -75.36 -53.73
N GLN A 4 -82.97 -75.08 -54.25
CA GLN A 4 -82.15 -76.07 -54.93
C GLN A 4 -81.09 -76.57 -53.95
N VAL A 5 -81.17 -77.86 -53.60
CA VAL A 5 -80.14 -78.52 -52.81
C VAL A 5 -78.94 -78.77 -53.73
N VAL A 6 -77.87 -78.01 -53.52
CA VAL A 6 -76.70 -77.99 -54.42
C VAL A 6 -75.82 -79.24 -54.24
N ALA A 7 -75.86 -79.86 -53.07
CA ALA A 7 -75.13 -81.08 -52.77
C ALA A 7 -76.02 -82.02 -51.92
N PRO A 8 -76.74 -82.96 -52.54
CA PRO A 8 -77.47 -83.98 -51.80
C PRO A 8 -76.48 -84.92 -51.08
N PRO A 9 -76.86 -85.50 -49.92
CA PRO A 9 -75.96 -86.30 -49.10
C PRO A 9 -75.42 -87.55 -49.81
N ASP A 10 -76.15 -88.04 -50.81
CA ASP A 10 -75.81 -89.19 -51.65
C ASP A 10 -74.73 -88.87 -52.70
N ALA A 11 -74.40 -87.59 -52.93
CA ALA A 11 -73.28 -87.13 -53.76
C ALA A 11 -72.69 -85.80 -53.22
N PRO A 12 -71.93 -85.84 -52.10
CA PRO A 12 -71.45 -84.63 -51.45
C PRO A 12 -70.37 -83.92 -52.27
N LEU A 13 -70.53 -82.61 -52.49
CA LEU A 13 -69.53 -81.75 -53.13
C LEU A 13 -68.47 -81.26 -52.13
N SER A 14 -67.24 -81.08 -52.60
CA SER A 14 -66.12 -80.63 -51.76
C SER A 14 -66.22 -79.13 -51.40
N PRO A 15 -65.73 -78.69 -50.23
CA PRO A 15 -65.79 -77.29 -49.81
C PRO A 15 -65.19 -76.29 -50.81
N ASP A 16 -64.08 -76.67 -51.47
CA ASP A 16 -63.41 -75.81 -52.45
C ASP A 16 -64.31 -75.50 -53.66
N SER A 17 -65.10 -76.48 -54.10
CA SER A 17 -66.00 -76.28 -55.22
C SER A 17 -67.21 -75.40 -54.86
N LEU A 18 -67.62 -75.37 -53.59
CA LEU A 18 -68.62 -74.41 -53.11
C LEU A 18 -68.05 -72.98 -53.03
N ILE A 19 -66.81 -72.83 -52.59
CA ILE A 19 -66.15 -71.51 -52.50
C ILE A 19 -65.90 -70.92 -53.90
N GLN A 20 -65.59 -71.76 -54.90
CA GLN A 20 -65.43 -71.33 -56.29
C GLN A 20 -66.74 -70.85 -56.95
N GLN A 21 -67.89 -71.25 -56.43
CA GLN A 21 -69.20 -70.82 -56.93
C GLN A 21 -69.65 -69.46 -56.35
N LEU A 22 -68.97 -68.94 -55.32
CA LEU A 22 -69.28 -67.64 -54.74
C LEU A 22 -68.82 -66.49 -55.66
N SER A 23 -69.62 -65.43 -55.73
CA SER A 23 -69.31 -64.29 -56.58
C SER A 23 -68.19 -63.43 -56.00
N ALA A 24 -67.52 -62.62 -56.84
CA ALA A 24 -66.53 -61.65 -56.38
C ALA A 24 -67.13 -60.59 -55.42
N ALA A 25 -68.45 -60.42 -55.38
CA ALA A 25 -69.10 -59.56 -54.40
C ALA A 25 -69.15 -60.20 -53.00
N ASP A 26 -69.39 -61.51 -52.92
CA ASP A 26 -69.48 -62.25 -51.66
C ASP A 26 -68.11 -62.38 -51.00
N LEU A 27 -67.07 -62.66 -51.80
CA LEU A 27 -65.69 -62.73 -51.31
C LEU A 27 -65.18 -61.39 -50.74
N ARG A 28 -65.67 -60.25 -51.21
CA ARG A 28 -65.30 -58.91 -50.68
C ARG A 28 -65.81 -58.67 -49.27
N HIS A 29 -66.92 -59.29 -48.87
CA HIS A 29 -67.51 -59.13 -47.54
C HIS A 29 -66.84 -60.02 -46.49
N CYS A 30 -66.03 -60.99 -46.89
CA CYS A 30 -65.31 -61.90 -45.99
C CYS A 30 -63.97 -61.37 -45.48
N ARG A 31 -63.62 -60.09 -45.73
CA ARG A 31 -62.32 -59.51 -45.37
C ARG A 31 -62.39 -58.74 -44.05
N VAL A 32 -61.67 -59.21 -43.03
CA VAL A 32 -61.62 -58.55 -41.70
C VAL A 32 -60.71 -57.31 -41.76
N HIS A 33 -61.28 -56.13 -41.49
CA HIS A 33 -60.54 -54.87 -41.41
C HIS A 33 -60.26 -54.48 -39.95
N HIS A 34 -58.99 -54.46 -39.53
CA HIS A 34 -58.59 -53.96 -38.22
C HIS A 34 -58.61 -52.42 -38.20
N ASN A 35 -59.50 -51.82 -37.42
CA ASN A 35 -59.74 -50.38 -37.43
C ASN A 35 -58.68 -49.57 -36.64
N ARG A 36 -57.53 -49.31 -37.26
CA ARG A 36 -56.40 -48.51 -36.69
C ARG A 36 -56.68 -47.01 -36.57
N ALA A 37 -57.83 -46.52 -37.05
CA ALA A 37 -58.15 -45.09 -37.03
C ALA A 37 -58.54 -44.59 -35.63
N ARG A 38 -59.30 -45.40 -34.87
CA ARG A 38 -59.81 -45.00 -33.55
C ARG A 38 -58.71 -44.90 -32.49
N SER A 39 -57.68 -45.76 -32.54
CA SER A 39 -56.54 -45.69 -31.63
C SER A 39 -55.61 -44.50 -31.92
N ARG A 40 -55.40 -44.17 -33.20
CA ARG A 40 -54.61 -43.00 -33.61
C ARG A 40 -55.29 -41.68 -33.20
N GLN A 41 -56.62 -41.59 -33.34
CA GLN A 41 -57.37 -40.40 -32.92
C GLN A 41 -57.33 -40.20 -31.39
N LEU A 42 -57.44 -41.27 -30.61
CA LEU A 42 -57.35 -41.20 -29.15
C LEU A 42 -55.94 -40.81 -28.68
N ALA A 43 -54.90 -41.38 -29.29
CA ALA A 43 -53.51 -41.03 -28.98
C ALA A 43 -53.21 -39.54 -29.27
N LEU A 44 -53.72 -39.02 -30.39
CA LEU A 44 -53.52 -37.61 -30.75
C LEU A 44 -54.22 -36.66 -29.78
N ALA A 45 -55.46 -36.99 -29.37
CA ALA A 45 -56.23 -36.19 -28.44
C ALA A 45 -55.58 -36.12 -27.04
N VAL A 46 -55.04 -37.25 -26.54
CA VAL A 46 -54.31 -37.29 -25.26
C VAL A 46 -53.02 -36.48 -25.32
N MET A 47 -52.29 -36.54 -26.45
CA MET A 47 -51.07 -35.74 -26.64
C MET A 47 -51.36 -34.24 -26.65
N LEU A 48 -52.42 -33.80 -27.34
CA LEU A 48 -52.84 -32.41 -27.37
C LEU A 48 -53.30 -31.91 -25.99
N ALA A 49 -54.05 -32.73 -25.26
CA ALA A 49 -54.47 -32.40 -23.89
C ALA A 49 -53.27 -32.29 -22.93
N GLY A 50 -52.28 -33.19 -23.07
CA GLY A 50 -51.04 -33.14 -22.28
C GLY A 50 -50.21 -31.89 -22.56
N LEU A 51 -50.07 -31.49 -23.82
CA LEU A 51 -49.37 -30.25 -24.21
C LEU A 51 -50.07 -29.00 -23.69
N ALA A 52 -51.40 -28.95 -23.78
CA ALA A 52 -52.19 -27.83 -23.24
C ALA A 52 -52.07 -27.75 -21.70
N GLY A 53 -52.10 -28.88 -21.00
CA GLY A 53 -51.92 -28.94 -19.55
C GLY A 53 -50.53 -28.50 -19.10
N ALA A 54 -49.48 -28.92 -19.79
CA ALA A 54 -48.10 -28.50 -19.50
C ALA A 54 -47.89 -27.00 -19.76
N GLY A 55 -48.45 -26.46 -20.85
CA GLY A 55 -48.40 -25.03 -21.13
C GLY A 55 -49.11 -24.20 -20.07
N ALA A 56 -50.30 -24.62 -19.64
CA ALA A 56 -51.02 -23.97 -18.54
C ALA A 56 -50.24 -24.04 -17.23
N PHE A 57 -49.67 -25.19 -16.88
CA PHE A 57 -48.87 -25.35 -15.68
C PHE A 57 -47.65 -24.42 -15.69
N VAL A 58 -46.91 -24.34 -16.81
CA VAL A 58 -45.77 -23.41 -16.94
C VAL A 58 -46.23 -21.97 -16.83
N TYR A 59 -47.32 -21.58 -17.49
CA TYR A 59 -47.84 -20.22 -17.44
C TYR A 59 -48.27 -19.81 -16.01
N PHE A 60 -48.95 -20.70 -15.28
CA PHE A 60 -49.42 -20.42 -13.92
C PHE A 60 -48.35 -20.59 -12.84
N THR A 61 -47.23 -21.27 -13.14
CA THR A 61 -46.10 -21.45 -12.21
C THR A 61 -44.89 -20.58 -12.54
N GLN A 62 -44.97 -19.71 -13.55
CA GLN A 62 -43.94 -18.71 -13.80
C GLN A 62 -43.79 -17.83 -12.55
N PRO A 63 -42.63 -17.84 -11.88
CA PRO A 63 -42.39 -16.92 -10.79
C PRO A 63 -42.48 -15.50 -11.34
N ALA A 64 -43.10 -14.59 -10.57
CA ALA A 64 -43.16 -13.19 -10.96
C ALA A 64 -41.75 -12.69 -11.34
N PRO A 65 -41.61 -11.92 -12.44
CA PRO A 65 -40.31 -11.41 -12.85
C PRO A 65 -39.67 -10.70 -11.66
N ALA A 66 -38.44 -11.08 -11.33
CA ALA A 66 -37.71 -10.48 -10.22
C ALA A 66 -37.79 -8.95 -10.38
N PRO A 67 -38.16 -8.20 -9.33
CA PRO A 67 -38.26 -6.75 -9.43
C PRO A 67 -36.93 -6.21 -9.93
N VAL A 68 -36.96 -5.58 -11.12
CA VAL A 68 -35.80 -4.88 -11.64
C VAL A 68 -35.53 -3.74 -10.66
N PRO A 69 -34.32 -3.67 -10.06
CA PRO A 69 -34.04 -2.65 -9.06
C PRO A 69 -34.30 -1.28 -9.68
N THR A 70 -35.04 -0.46 -8.95
CA THR A 70 -35.38 0.88 -9.40
C THR A 70 -34.10 1.70 -9.59
N PRO A 71 -34.09 2.72 -10.46
CA PRO A 71 -32.95 3.63 -10.57
C PRO A 71 -32.52 4.23 -9.23
N GLU A 72 -33.48 4.42 -8.32
CA GLU A 72 -33.24 4.89 -6.95
C GLU A 72 -32.53 3.83 -6.09
N GLU A 73 -32.92 2.55 -6.17
CA GLU A 73 -32.21 1.47 -5.47
C GLU A 73 -30.80 1.23 -6.03
N ILE A 74 -30.61 1.37 -7.34
CA ILE A 74 -29.28 1.31 -7.96
C ILE A 74 -28.44 2.50 -7.48
N ALA A 75 -29.02 3.70 -7.41
CA ALA A 75 -28.34 4.88 -6.89
C ALA A 75 -28.06 4.80 -5.38
N ALA A 76 -28.95 4.19 -4.59
CA ALA A 76 -28.75 3.98 -3.17
C ALA A 76 -27.65 2.93 -2.93
N ARG A 77 -27.65 1.82 -3.68
CA ARG A 77 -26.60 0.79 -3.63
C ARG A 77 -25.26 1.34 -4.09
N SER A 78 -25.23 2.17 -5.13
CA SER A 78 -23.97 2.80 -5.58
C SER A 78 -23.45 3.78 -4.54
N ARG A 79 -24.30 4.62 -3.94
CA ARG A 79 -23.93 5.50 -2.82
C ARG A 79 -23.31 4.70 -1.67
N LEU A 80 -23.91 3.58 -1.28
CA LEU A 80 -23.36 2.70 -0.24
C LEU A 80 -22.00 2.09 -0.64
N MET A 81 -21.80 1.68 -1.91
CA MET A 81 -20.51 1.17 -2.38
C MET A 81 -19.41 2.23 -2.48
N PHE A 82 -19.77 3.51 -2.67
CA PHE A 82 -18.82 4.61 -2.76
C PHE A 82 -18.59 5.36 -1.43
N HIS A 83 -19.39 5.10 -0.40
CA HIS A 83 -19.25 5.73 0.91
C HIS A 83 -18.08 5.17 1.75
N ASP A 84 -17.65 3.94 1.50
CA ASP A 84 -16.65 3.25 2.33
C ASP A 84 -15.22 3.24 1.74
N LYS A 85 -14.87 4.22 0.91
CA LYS A 85 -13.45 4.47 0.67
C LYS A 85 -12.89 5.08 1.94
N ALA A 86 -12.29 4.23 2.78
CA ALA A 86 -11.46 4.67 3.89
C ALA A 86 -10.54 5.79 3.39
N PRO A 87 -10.44 6.93 4.12
CA PRO A 87 -9.56 8.01 3.71
C PRO A 87 -8.16 7.45 3.50
N ALA A 88 -7.46 8.01 2.52
CA ALA A 88 -6.07 7.65 2.27
C ALA A 88 -5.28 7.77 3.58
N PRO A 89 -4.48 6.77 3.96
CA PRO A 89 -3.68 6.86 5.17
C PRO A 89 -2.72 8.05 5.03
N GLU A 90 -2.61 8.87 6.06
CA GLU A 90 -1.61 9.94 6.08
C GLU A 90 -0.23 9.32 6.29
N LEU A 91 0.77 9.84 5.57
CA LEU A 91 2.14 9.47 5.83
C LEU A 91 2.53 9.90 7.27
N PRO A 92 3.43 9.17 7.95
CA PRO A 92 3.90 9.59 9.26
C PRO A 92 4.73 10.87 9.17
N HIS A 93 4.52 11.79 10.10
CA HIS A 93 5.29 13.03 10.21
C HIS A 93 6.77 12.74 10.54
N PRO A 94 7.74 13.17 9.69
CA PRO A 94 9.16 12.88 9.94
C PRO A 94 9.70 13.51 11.23
N TRP A 95 9.17 14.66 11.65
CA TRP A 95 9.62 15.35 12.87
C TRP A 95 9.18 14.66 14.17
N ALA A 96 8.18 13.77 14.08
CA ALA A 96 7.67 13.00 15.22
C ALA A 96 8.65 11.93 15.71
N SER A 97 9.65 11.57 14.91
CA SER A 97 10.71 10.60 15.25
C SER A 97 12.08 11.24 15.40
N LEU A 98 12.17 12.58 15.41
CA LEU A 98 13.41 13.32 15.48
C LEU A 98 13.42 14.25 16.71
N PRO A 99 14.59 14.44 17.35
CA PRO A 99 14.72 15.34 18.49
C PRO A 99 14.54 16.80 18.08
N GLY A 100 13.96 17.59 18.98
CA GLY A 100 13.96 19.06 18.84
C GLY A 100 15.39 19.60 18.71
N VAL A 101 15.51 20.77 18.07
CA VAL A 101 16.80 21.41 17.78
C VAL A 101 17.60 21.62 19.07
N HIS A 102 16.94 22.13 20.11
CA HIS A 102 17.60 22.45 21.38
C HIS A 102 18.08 21.20 22.12
N ASP A 103 17.26 20.14 22.10
CA ASP A 103 17.58 18.88 22.78
C ASP A 103 18.75 18.18 22.12
N MET A 104 18.75 18.09 20.78
CA MET A 104 19.87 17.53 20.03
C MET A 104 21.16 18.32 20.29
N LEU A 105 21.14 19.64 20.11
CA LEU A 105 22.33 20.48 20.32
C LEU A 105 22.84 20.41 21.77
N SER A 106 21.95 20.39 22.75
CA SER A 106 22.32 20.23 24.16
C SER A 106 23.00 18.89 24.43
N ALA A 107 22.45 17.79 23.89
CA ALA A 107 23.02 16.45 24.02
C ALA A 107 24.40 16.34 23.36
N CYS A 108 24.56 16.84 22.13
CA CYS A 108 25.85 16.90 21.43
C CYS A 108 26.89 17.66 22.27
N ARG A 109 26.53 18.84 22.76
CA ARG A 109 27.42 19.70 23.56
C ARG A 109 27.87 19.02 24.85
N GLN A 110 27.00 18.25 25.51
CA GLN A 110 27.35 17.51 26.71
C GLN A 110 28.37 16.40 26.41
N LEU A 111 28.18 15.65 25.32
CA LEU A 111 29.11 14.60 24.90
C LEU A 111 30.48 15.14 24.48
N ILE A 112 30.53 16.35 23.90
CA ILE A 112 31.79 17.02 23.55
C ILE A 112 32.51 17.52 24.81
N ARG A 113 31.81 18.19 25.73
CA ARG A 113 32.42 18.82 26.92
C ARG A 113 32.87 17.81 27.98
N TYR A 114 32.22 16.66 28.09
CA TYR A 114 32.49 15.69 29.15
C TYR A 114 32.89 14.33 28.58
N PRO A 115 34.19 13.97 28.60
CA PRO A 115 35.36 14.66 29.17
C PRO A 115 36.23 15.40 28.13
N GLY A 116 35.74 15.56 26.90
CA GLY A 116 36.54 15.64 25.67
C GLY A 116 37.67 16.69 25.66
N PRO A 117 38.94 16.29 25.81
CA PRO A 117 40.06 17.18 25.57
C PRO A 117 40.20 17.46 24.06
N VAL A 118 40.87 18.56 23.69
CA VAL A 118 41.19 18.86 22.28
C VAL A 118 42.38 18.02 21.79
N ALA A 119 43.14 17.42 22.71
CA ALA A 119 44.26 16.53 22.44
C ALA A 119 44.24 15.31 23.37
N LEU A 120 44.64 14.14 22.87
CA LEU A 120 44.63 12.89 23.60
C LEU A 120 45.81 12.00 23.16
N GLU A 121 46.78 11.76 24.04
CA GLU A 121 47.93 10.86 23.80
C GLU A 121 48.65 11.05 22.45
N GLY A 122 48.98 12.30 22.10
CA GLY A 122 49.63 12.61 20.81
C GLY A 122 48.67 12.56 19.62
N TRP A 123 47.37 12.65 19.85
CA TRP A 123 46.34 12.87 18.84
C TRP A 123 45.63 14.20 19.10
N ARG A 124 45.09 14.80 18.04
CA ARG A 124 44.36 16.07 18.10
C ARG A 124 42.98 15.88 17.51
N LEU A 125 41.98 16.51 18.12
CA LEU A 125 40.64 16.60 17.56
C LEU A 125 40.70 17.44 16.28
N ALA A 126 40.30 16.85 15.16
CA ALA A 126 40.25 17.52 13.87
C ALA A 126 38.84 18.04 13.54
N GLY A 127 37.81 17.39 14.08
CA GLY A 127 36.42 17.79 13.88
C GLY A 127 35.45 16.78 14.44
N GLY A 128 34.20 16.91 14.05
CA GLY A 128 33.17 15.97 14.40
C GLY A 128 31.85 16.27 13.72
N GLU A 129 30.93 15.33 13.85
CA GLU A 129 29.60 15.40 13.30
C GLU A 129 28.60 14.89 14.33
N CYS A 130 27.58 15.68 14.62
CA CYS A 130 26.47 15.28 15.46
C CYS A 130 25.22 15.10 14.61
N THR A 131 24.66 13.90 14.64
CA THR A 131 23.39 13.54 14.00
C THR A 131 22.39 13.09 15.07
N PRO A 132 21.10 12.92 14.74
CA PRO A 132 20.13 12.32 15.66
C PRO A 132 20.56 10.95 16.22
N ASP A 133 21.38 10.20 15.49
CA ASP A 133 21.88 8.88 15.93
C ASP A 133 23.02 8.98 16.95
N GLY A 134 23.83 10.03 16.88
CA GLY A 134 25.03 10.12 17.69
C GLY A 134 26.01 11.22 17.32
N LEU A 135 27.04 11.33 18.15
CA LEU A 135 28.21 12.16 17.94
C LEU A 135 29.38 11.30 17.43
N SER A 136 29.95 11.69 16.29
CA SER A 136 31.20 11.16 15.76
C SER A 136 32.30 12.23 15.88
N LEU A 137 33.42 11.89 16.48
CA LEU A 137 34.58 12.78 16.64
C LEU A 137 35.74 12.25 15.80
N LEU A 138 36.26 13.10 14.91
CA LEU A 138 37.41 12.79 14.05
C LEU A 138 38.70 13.24 14.74
N TRP A 139 39.64 12.32 14.86
CA TRP A 139 40.94 12.52 15.47
C TRP A 139 42.06 12.26 14.49
N GLU A 140 43.11 13.07 14.57
CA GLU A 140 44.31 12.97 13.75
C GLU A 140 45.55 12.77 14.60
N ARG A 141 46.36 11.78 14.21
CA ARG A 141 47.62 11.45 14.87
C ARG A 141 48.63 12.57 14.66
N GLN A 142 49.22 13.05 15.75
CA GLN A 142 50.31 14.01 15.75
C GLN A 142 51.67 13.29 15.81
N PRO A 143 52.79 13.96 15.48
CA PRO A 143 54.12 13.38 15.66
C PRO A 143 54.35 12.87 17.10
N GLY A 144 54.85 11.65 17.22
CA GLY A 144 55.02 10.97 18.51
C GLY A 144 53.77 10.23 19.03
N GLY A 145 52.58 10.47 18.46
CA GLY A 145 51.37 9.73 18.77
C GLY A 145 51.38 8.31 18.21
N THR A 146 50.81 7.36 18.95
CA THR A 146 50.66 5.96 18.54
C THR A 146 49.18 5.54 18.58
N ALA A 147 48.79 4.58 17.73
CA ALA A 147 47.44 4.05 17.74
C ALA A 147 47.12 3.30 19.05
N GLU A 148 48.08 2.56 19.59
CA GLU A 148 47.95 1.86 20.87
C GLU A 148 47.70 2.83 22.04
N GLY A 149 48.47 3.92 22.11
CA GLY A 149 48.30 4.94 23.13
C GLY A 149 46.92 5.60 23.07
N PHE A 150 46.46 5.95 21.86
CA PHE A 150 45.14 6.52 21.65
C PHE A 150 44.01 5.55 21.98
N LEU A 151 44.13 4.29 21.59
CA LEU A 151 43.18 3.24 21.93
C LEU A 151 43.04 3.09 23.46
N ARG A 152 44.17 3.04 24.17
CA ARG A 152 44.20 2.96 25.64
C ARG A 152 43.51 4.17 26.26
N ARG A 153 43.88 5.38 25.87
CA ARG A 153 43.29 6.61 26.42
C ARG A 153 41.83 6.81 26.04
N SER A 154 41.41 6.40 24.84
CA SER A 154 40.00 6.44 24.43
C SER A 154 39.12 5.59 25.34
N ARG A 155 39.59 4.40 25.74
CA ARG A 155 38.88 3.55 26.71
C ARG A 155 38.80 4.19 28.10
N GLU A 156 39.88 4.79 28.57
CA GLU A 156 39.92 5.42 29.90
C GLU A 156 39.08 6.70 29.99
N VAL A 157 39.08 7.52 28.93
CA VAL A 157 38.39 8.81 28.90
C VAL A 157 36.94 8.65 28.45
N PHE A 158 36.71 7.94 27.35
CA PHE A 158 35.39 7.88 26.72
C PHE A 158 34.68 6.54 26.91
N GLY A 159 35.35 5.50 27.40
CA GLY A 159 34.77 4.16 27.54
C GLY A 159 34.54 3.44 26.21
N VAL A 160 35.16 3.90 25.11
CA VAL A 160 34.91 3.39 23.75
C VAL A 160 36.19 3.01 23.02
N ILE A 161 36.05 2.06 22.10
CA ILE A 161 37.09 1.68 21.15
C ILE A 161 36.93 2.56 19.90
N PRO A 162 37.97 3.32 19.51
CA PRO A 162 37.91 4.14 18.31
C PRO A 162 38.07 3.29 17.04
N ASP A 163 37.43 3.75 15.97
CA ASP A 163 37.53 3.16 14.64
C ASP A 163 38.73 3.78 13.90
N PHE A 164 39.82 3.02 13.74
CA PHE A 164 41.03 3.51 13.06
C PHE A 164 40.93 3.35 11.54
N ASN A 165 41.38 4.36 10.80
CA ASN A 165 41.63 4.23 9.36
C ASN A 165 42.94 3.47 9.12
N LEU A 166 42.86 2.14 9.03
CA LEU A 166 44.03 1.28 8.83
C LEU A 166 44.67 1.41 7.44
N LYS A 167 43.93 1.87 6.43
CA LYS A 167 44.45 2.06 5.06
C LYS A 167 45.52 3.15 5.00
N GLU A 168 45.40 4.14 5.89
CA GLU A 168 46.35 5.25 6.01
C GLU A 168 47.27 5.08 7.23
N GLY A 169 47.56 3.83 7.62
CA GLY A 169 48.48 3.54 8.71
C GLY A 169 47.99 4.06 10.07
N ALA A 170 46.68 4.09 10.29
CA ALA A 170 46.05 4.65 11.49
C ALA A 170 46.49 6.11 11.73
N SER A 171 46.51 6.93 10.67
CA SER A 171 46.67 8.39 10.74
C SER A 171 45.44 9.07 11.35
N GLN A 172 44.25 8.48 11.15
CA GLN A 172 42.97 9.00 11.58
C GLN A 172 42.19 7.94 12.38
N ALA A 173 41.36 8.42 13.29
CA ALA A 173 40.48 7.59 14.09
C ALA A 173 39.16 8.31 14.38
N VAL A 174 38.06 7.56 14.44
CA VAL A 174 36.74 8.08 14.77
C VAL A 174 36.28 7.53 16.11
N ILE A 175 35.86 8.41 17.01
CA ILE A 175 35.18 8.05 18.26
C ILE A 175 33.69 8.29 18.06
N ARG A 176 32.87 7.25 18.20
CA ARG A 176 31.41 7.34 18.11
C ARG A 176 30.79 7.23 19.49
N ARG A 177 29.82 8.10 19.77
CA ARG A 177 29.07 8.16 21.03
C ARG A 177 27.59 8.31 20.70
N PRO A 178 26.72 7.36 21.07
CA PRO A 178 25.29 7.53 20.85
C PRO A 178 24.76 8.70 21.67
N LEU A 179 23.75 9.40 21.15
CA LEU A 179 23.00 10.36 21.95
C LEU A 179 22.24 9.62 23.06
N PRO A 180 22.00 10.25 24.22
CA PRO A 180 21.04 9.74 25.18
C PRO A 180 19.65 9.65 24.54
N THR A 181 18.74 8.88 25.14
CA THR A 181 17.34 8.88 24.71
C THR A 181 16.76 10.29 24.84
N LEU A 182 16.34 10.86 23.71
CA LEU A 182 15.70 12.17 23.64
C LEU A 182 14.19 12.00 23.46
N ALA A 183 13.42 12.97 23.96
CA ALA A 183 11.99 13.01 23.71
C ALA A 183 11.73 13.49 22.28
N PHE A 184 10.73 12.89 21.64
CA PHE A 184 10.24 13.33 20.34
C PHE A 184 8.82 13.85 20.48
N HIS A 185 8.47 14.80 19.62
CA HIS A 185 7.17 15.45 19.64
C HIS A 185 6.61 15.49 18.23
N ASP A 186 5.32 15.18 18.12
CA ASP A 186 4.53 15.36 16.92
C ASP A 186 3.68 16.62 17.08
N GLU A 187 4.35 17.78 17.07
CA GLU A 187 3.68 19.06 17.22
C GLU A 187 3.00 19.51 15.92
N PRO A 188 1.86 20.24 15.99
CA PRO A 188 1.28 20.86 14.81
C PRO A 188 2.24 21.91 14.25
N VAL A 189 2.47 21.85 12.93
CA VAL A 189 3.37 22.76 12.23
C VAL A 189 2.62 23.95 11.61
N PRO A 190 3.23 25.15 11.55
CA PRO A 190 2.57 26.31 10.95
C PRO A 190 2.43 26.22 9.43
N ALA A 191 1.62 27.10 8.85
CA ALA A 191 1.49 27.25 7.40
C ALA A 191 2.84 27.67 6.74
N PRO A 192 3.07 27.36 5.45
CA PRO A 192 4.38 27.50 4.83
C PRO A 192 4.95 28.92 4.88
N SER A 193 4.14 29.93 4.53
CA SER A 193 4.59 31.32 4.53
C SER A 193 4.94 31.82 5.94
N SER A 194 4.12 31.51 6.96
CA SER A 194 4.39 31.95 8.33
C SER A 194 5.60 31.24 8.91
N GLN A 195 5.78 29.95 8.61
CA GLN A 195 6.92 29.16 9.04
C GLN A 195 8.23 29.68 8.43
N LEU A 196 8.29 29.83 7.10
CA LEU A 196 9.49 30.30 6.41
C LEU A 196 9.85 31.74 6.81
N MET A 197 8.87 32.66 6.90
CA MET A 197 9.15 34.03 7.34
C MET A 197 9.68 34.08 8.78
N ARG A 198 9.15 33.25 9.68
CA ARG A 198 9.61 33.14 11.07
C ARG A 198 11.06 32.67 11.15
N VAL A 199 11.40 31.62 10.41
CA VAL A 199 12.76 31.04 10.40
C VAL A 199 13.76 31.97 9.72
N LEU A 200 13.43 32.49 8.53
CA LEU A 200 14.30 33.42 7.81
C LEU A 200 14.55 34.70 8.60
N SER A 201 13.52 35.29 9.19
CA SER A 201 13.67 36.49 10.03
C SER A 201 14.57 36.23 11.24
N TRP A 202 14.54 35.01 11.79
CA TRP A 202 15.43 34.63 12.88
C TRP A 202 16.90 34.65 12.47
N PHE A 203 17.25 33.97 11.37
CA PHE A 203 18.63 33.93 10.90
C PHE A 203 19.11 35.30 10.37
N GLN A 204 18.23 36.08 9.73
CA GLN A 204 18.53 37.45 9.31
C GLN A 204 18.90 38.34 10.51
N ARG A 205 18.23 38.22 11.66
CA ARG A 205 18.62 38.93 12.89
C ARG A 205 20.00 38.50 13.42
N LYS A 206 20.43 37.28 13.09
CA LYS A 206 21.78 36.76 13.39
C LYS A 206 22.78 37.07 12.28
N GLN A 207 22.36 37.82 11.24
CA GLN A 207 23.17 38.17 10.07
C GLN A 207 23.68 36.93 9.32
N VAL A 208 22.87 35.87 9.26
CA VAL A 208 23.15 34.66 8.49
C VAL A 208 21.98 34.38 7.55
N THR A 209 22.28 33.89 6.36
CA THR A 209 21.26 33.50 5.37
C THR A 209 21.41 32.00 5.08
N PRO A 210 20.48 31.15 5.55
CA PRO A 210 20.47 29.74 5.17
C PRO A 210 20.19 29.60 3.67
N ALA A 211 20.84 28.62 3.03
CA ALA A 211 20.32 28.07 1.77
C ALA A 211 19.10 27.21 2.12
N ILE A 212 17.98 27.37 1.40
CA ILE A 212 16.74 26.63 1.64
C ILE A 212 16.20 26.15 0.30
N ASP A 213 15.88 24.86 0.22
CA ASP A 213 15.31 24.20 -0.95
C ASP A 213 14.08 23.38 -0.54
N GLU A 214 12.99 23.47 -1.31
CA GLU A 214 11.80 22.62 -1.08
C GLU A 214 12.09 21.20 -1.56
N VAL A 215 11.88 20.23 -0.67
CA VAL A 215 12.02 18.81 -0.97
C VAL A 215 10.72 18.34 -1.62
N VAL A 216 10.72 18.29 -2.95
CA VAL A 216 9.59 17.77 -3.72
C VAL A 216 9.61 16.25 -3.64
N MET A 217 8.62 15.66 -2.99
CA MET A 217 8.46 14.21 -3.02
C MET A 217 7.90 13.78 -4.39
N PRO A 218 8.43 12.69 -4.98
CA PRO A 218 7.89 12.15 -6.20
C PRO A 218 6.44 11.70 -5.99
N ASP A 219 5.62 11.88 -7.02
CA ASP A 219 4.22 11.42 -6.98
C ASP A 219 4.17 9.90 -6.72
N PRO A 220 3.18 9.42 -5.94
CA PRO A 220 3.03 8.00 -5.67
C PRO A 220 2.91 7.24 -7.00
N LEU A 221 3.69 6.16 -7.13
CA LEU A 221 3.67 5.33 -8.33
C LEU A 221 2.27 4.71 -8.53
N PRO A 222 1.70 4.76 -9.74
CA PRO A 222 0.45 4.08 -10.02
C PRO A 222 0.66 2.57 -9.99
N GLY A 223 0.04 1.86 -9.03
CA GLY A 223 0.12 0.40 -8.99
C GLY A 223 -0.32 -0.35 -7.73
N ASP A 224 -0.68 0.31 -6.63
CA ASP A 224 -0.98 -0.38 -5.37
C ASP A 224 -2.46 -0.80 -5.28
N ASP A 225 -2.72 -2.10 -5.46
CA ASP A 225 -3.79 -2.97 -4.94
C ASP A 225 -5.25 -2.47 -4.81
N GLY A 226 -5.62 -1.31 -5.35
CA GLY A 226 -6.88 -0.64 -5.00
C GLY A 226 -6.88 0.01 -3.61
N LYS A 227 -5.72 0.10 -2.94
CA LYS A 227 -5.57 0.88 -1.70
C LYS A 227 -5.30 2.34 -2.05
N PRO A 228 -5.93 3.30 -1.34
CA PRO A 228 -5.64 4.71 -1.57
C PRO A 228 -4.17 4.99 -1.19
N ALA A 229 -3.43 5.62 -2.11
CA ALA A 229 -2.03 5.97 -1.90
C ALA A 229 -1.88 6.91 -0.69
N PRO A 230 -0.85 6.71 0.16
CA PRO A 230 -0.65 7.56 1.32
C PRO A 230 -0.50 9.03 0.94
N VAL A 231 -1.15 9.93 1.69
CA VAL A 231 -1.13 11.37 1.42
C VAL A 231 -0.15 12.07 2.37
N GLN A 232 0.70 12.91 1.80
CA GLN A 232 1.55 13.82 2.58
C GLN A 232 0.77 15.11 2.86
N THR A 233 0.52 15.40 4.14
CA THR A 233 -0.22 16.59 4.63
C THR A 233 0.70 17.75 5.04
N TRP A 234 2.00 17.66 4.75
CA TRP A 234 3.02 18.67 5.06
C TRP A 234 3.95 18.96 3.88
N ARG A 235 4.67 20.08 3.96
CA ARG A 235 5.81 20.44 3.10
C ARG A 235 7.10 20.26 3.88
N ASP A 236 8.17 19.95 3.16
CA ASP A 236 9.52 19.79 3.70
C ASP A 236 10.46 20.74 2.97
N TYR A 237 11.19 21.54 3.73
CA TYR A 237 12.23 22.43 3.23
C TYR A 237 13.56 22.05 3.87
N HIS A 238 14.50 21.58 3.05
CA HIS A 238 15.86 21.35 3.49
C HIS A 238 16.59 22.68 3.62
N PHE A 239 17.39 22.86 4.67
CA PHE A 239 18.23 24.03 4.82
C PHE A 239 19.68 23.67 5.15
N THR A 240 20.59 24.55 4.73
CA THR A 240 22.02 24.44 5.03
C THR A 240 22.59 25.79 5.46
N LEU A 241 23.41 25.76 6.51
CA LEU A 241 24.09 26.92 7.09
C LEU A 241 25.55 26.57 7.33
N SER A 242 26.47 27.36 6.79
CA SER A 242 27.90 27.22 7.06
C SER A 242 28.52 28.52 7.55
N GLY A 243 29.40 28.43 8.55
CA GLY A 243 30.09 29.59 9.08
C GLY A 243 30.83 29.33 10.40
N PRO A 244 31.49 30.36 10.95
CA PRO A 244 32.28 30.23 12.18
C PRO A 244 31.44 30.29 13.47
N GLN A 245 30.15 30.57 13.36
CA GLN A 245 29.25 30.69 14.51
C GLN A 245 28.76 29.31 14.95
N SER A 246 28.91 29.00 16.24
CA SER A 246 28.40 27.76 16.82
C SER A 246 26.87 27.63 16.65
N PRO A 247 26.35 26.47 16.23
CA PRO A 247 24.92 26.24 16.07
C PRO A 247 24.13 26.51 17.35
N GLU A 248 24.67 26.22 18.54
CA GLU A 248 23.97 26.55 19.79
C GLU A 248 23.65 28.04 19.90
N ARG A 249 24.57 28.91 19.46
CA ARG A 249 24.35 30.37 19.46
C ARG A 249 23.36 30.81 18.38
N LEU A 250 23.42 30.19 17.20
CA LEU A 250 22.55 30.52 16.08
C LEU A 250 21.09 30.17 16.41
N PHE A 251 20.87 29.01 17.02
CA PHE A 251 19.53 28.50 17.33
C PHE A 251 19.01 28.91 18.71
N HIS A 252 19.86 29.42 19.62
CA HIS A 252 19.46 29.80 20.98
C HIS A 252 18.23 30.73 21.01
N GLY A 253 17.11 30.21 21.51
CA GLY A 253 15.87 30.96 21.70
C GLY A 253 14.97 31.01 20.47
N LEU A 254 15.32 30.28 19.39
CA LEU A 254 14.38 30.03 18.30
C LEU A 254 13.28 29.09 18.82
N ALA A 255 12.02 29.34 18.49
CA ALA A 255 11.00 28.30 18.67
C ALA A 255 11.24 27.20 17.61
N ASP A 256 11.48 25.96 17.99
CA ASP A 256 11.87 24.89 17.05
C ASP A 256 10.70 24.03 16.55
N THR A 257 9.47 24.50 16.73
CA THR A 257 8.25 23.89 16.14
C THR A 257 8.43 23.63 14.65
N GLY A 258 8.36 22.37 14.25
CA GLY A 258 8.54 21.93 12.86
C GLY A 258 9.95 22.16 12.32
N ILE A 259 10.98 22.27 13.16
CA ILE A 259 12.38 22.37 12.74
C ILE A 259 13.14 21.19 13.36
N ARG A 260 13.91 20.47 12.54
CA ARG A 260 14.73 19.34 12.99
C ARG A 260 16.10 19.42 12.32
N LEU A 261 17.17 19.16 13.08
CA LEU A 261 18.52 19.10 12.52
C LEU A 261 18.78 17.68 12.01
N SER A 262 19.37 17.57 10.83
CA SER A 262 19.85 16.30 10.28
C SER A 262 21.32 16.07 10.65
N SER A 263 22.14 17.13 10.57
CA SER A 263 23.56 17.06 10.89
C SER A 263 24.11 18.41 11.37
N VAL A 264 25.03 18.34 12.32
CA VAL A 264 25.89 19.44 12.76
C VAL A 264 27.32 18.98 12.64
N ARG A 265 28.00 19.38 11.57
CA ARG A 265 29.42 19.13 11.37
C ARG A 265 30.24 20.31 11.87
N PHE A 266 31.36 20.04 12.51
CA PHE A 266 32.35 21.04 12.87
C PHE A 266 33.76 20.56 12.50
N GLU A 267 34.59 21.49 12.05
CA GLU A 267 35.98 21.27 11.72
C GLU A 267 36.85 22.24 12.53
N LEU A 268 37.99 21.76 13.01
CA LEU A 268 38.94 22.51 13.82
C LEU A 268 40.24 22.75 13.05
N ASN A 269 40.34 23.95 12.49
CA ASN A 269 41.52 24.44 11.78
C ASN A 269 42.36 25.31 12.72
N GLY A 270 43.31 24.68 13.42
CA GLY A 270 44.06 25.34 14.49
C GLY A 270 43.17 25.65 15.69
N SER A 271 42.93 26.93 15.96
CA SER A 271 41.99 27.40 16.99
C SER A 271 40.63 27.85 16.43
N ALA A 272 40.48 27.86 15.10
CA ALA A 272 39.26 28.31 14.44
C ALA A 272 38.30 27.14 14.18
N TYR A 273 37.03 27.34 14.53
CA TYR A 273 35.95 26.41 14.22
C TYR A 273 35.23 26.84 12.95
N THR A 274 34.96 25.89 12.08
CA THR A 274 33.99 26.03 10.99
C THR A 274 32.86 25.05 11.23
N TYR A 275 31.62 25.53 11.22
CA TYR A 275 30.42 24.71 11.38
C TYR A 275 29.64 24.64 10.08
N THR A 276 29.07 23.47 9.81
CA THR A 276 28.06 23.25 8.78
C THR A 276 26.87 22.55 9.43
N THR A 277 25.71 23.20 9.39
CA THR A 277 24.45 22.70 9.95
C THR A 277 23.47 22.45 8.83
N GLU A 278 22.90 21.26 8.82
CA GLU A 278 21.86 20.82 7.90
C GLU A 278 20.63 20.43 8.70
N GLY A 279 19.47 20.60 8.08
CA GLY A 279 18.21 20.23 8.71
C GLY A 279 17.02 20.49 7.82
N HIS A 280 15.84 20.31 8.42
CA HIS A 280 14.55 20.39 7.76
C HIS A 280 13.63 21.35 8.49
N ILE A 281 12.85 22.09 7.71
CA ILE A 281 11.73 22.92 8.16
C ILE A 281 10.47 22.32 7.58
N TYR A 282 9.56 21.91 8.45
CA TYR A 282 8.27 21.36 8.11
C TYR A 282 7.18 22.41 8.27
N ALA A 283 6.19 22.37 7.37
CA ALA A 283 5.02 23.24 7.37
C ALA A 283 3.77 22.48 6.93
N SER A 284 2.59 22.93 7.32
CA SER A 284 1.33 22.29 6.91
C SER A 284 1.07 22.51 5.41
N LYS A 285 0.45 21.55 4.72
CA LYS A 285 -0.06 21.76 3.36
C LYS A 285 -1.43 22.44 3.35
#